data_AF-A0A0P7W8W8-F1
#
_entry.id   AF-A0A0P7W8W8-F1
#
_cell.length_a   1.000
_cell.length_b   1.000
_cell.length_c   1.000
_cell.angle_alpha   90.00
_cell.angle_beta   90.00
_cell.angle_gamma   90.00
#
_symmetry.space_group_name_H-M   'P 1'
#
loop_
_entity.id
_entity.type
_entity.pdbx_description
1 polymer ?
#
loop_
_entity_poly.entity_id
_entity_poly.type
_entity_poly.pdbx_seq_one_letter_code
_entity_poly.pdbx_strand_id
1 'polypeptide(L)'
;MIVRALILAALPLASAAQQADFVSDRIATLEAGIVCSPPTIGMDSAPDTVAGATEIFEDRPDFISNGRRVPAVPGISFGVVSTSATGAIDPVTFRVIHPPFTGLGVTEQSFQTRIGPATTPGATYYGFDEPYELVHGTWVMEAWDGDDLLYRVQFTVVPPAAVPDLAGLCGFEDLLSLATGN
;
A
#
# COMPACT_ATOMS: atom_id res chain seq x y z
N MET A 1 43.10 -40.38 -14.60
CA MET A 1 41.78 -40.12 -13.99
C MET A 1 41.72 -38.65 -13.63
N ILE A 2 40.94 -37.85 -14.36
CA ILE A 2 40.78 -36.41 -14.09
C ILE A 2 39.52 -36.25 -13.26
N VAL A 3 39.69 -35.92 -11.97
CA VAL A 3 38.57 -35.61 -11.07
C VAL A 3 38.10 -34.18 -11.40
N ARG A 4 36.97 -34.07 -12.09
CA ARG A 4 36.26 -32.79 -12.27
C ARG A 4 35.53 -32.46 -10.96
N ALA A 5 36.08 -31.53 -10.19
CA ALA A 5 35.37 -30.94 -9.05
C ALA A 5 34.25 -30.02 -9.59
N LEU A 6 32.99 -30.40 -9.36
CA LEU A 6 31.87 -29.50 -9.55
C LEU A 6 31.86 -28.48 -8.40
N ILE A 7 32.06 -27.21 -8.73
CA ILE A 7 31.85 -26.09 -7.80
C ILE A 7 30.34 -25.79 -7.84
N LEU A 8 29.63 -26.18 -6.77
CA LEU A 8 28.27 -25.71 -6.51
C LEU A 8 28.35 -24.25 -6.05
N ALA A 9 28.02 -23.31 -6.93
CA ALA A 9 27.81 -21.92 -6.53
C ALA A 9 26.49 -21.83 -5.76
N ALA A 10 26.56 -21.67 -4.44
CA ALA A 10 25.41 -21.34 -3.62
C ALA A 10 24.98 -19.89 -3.95
N LEU A 11 23.91 -19.72 -4.71
CA LEU A 11 23.30 -18.41 -4.88
C LEU A 11 22.70 -17.97 -3.54
N PRO A 12 23.05 -16.79 -3.01
CA PRO A 12 22.37 -16.25 -1.84
C PRO A 12 20.93 -15.93 -2.25
N LEU A 13 19.96 -16.59 -1.61
CA LEU A 13 18.58 -16.14 -1.60
C LEU A 13 18.58 -14.77 -0.91
N ALA A 14 18.43 -13.70 -1.69
CA ALA A 14 18.21 -12.38 -1.15
C ALA A 14 16.83 -12.39 -0.47
N SER A 15 16.80 -12.68 0.82
CA SER A 15 15.66 -12.33 1.66
C SER A 15 15.53 -10.81 1.60
N ALA A 16 14.43 -10.31 1.04
CA ALA A 16 14.06 -8.91 1.21
C ALA A 16 14.01 -8.65 2.71
N ALA A 17 15.02 -7.97 3.24
CA ALA A 17 15.07 -7.64 4.66
C ALA A 17 13.85 -6.76 4.95
N GLN A 18 13.01 -7.22 5.87
CA GLN A 18 11.83 -6.48 6.31
C GLN A 18 12.32 -5.18 6.98
N GLN A 19 12.23 -4.07 6.25
CA GLN A 19 12.66 -2.76 6.73
C GLN A 19 11.61 -2.22 7.70
N ALA A 20 12.07 -1.80 8.88
CA ALA A 20 11.19 -1.26 9.90
C ALA A 20 10.54 0.06 9.45
N ASP A 21 9.39 0.37 10.06
CA ASP A 21 8.74 1.68 9.93
C ASP A 21 9.73 2.80 10.28
N PHE A 22 9.58 3.94 9.59
CA PHE A 22 10.44 5.10 9.74
C PHE A 22 9.60 6.38 9.61
N VAL A 23 9.92 7.41 10.39
CA VAL A 23 9.32 8.75 10.29
C VAL A 23 10.41 9.78 10.56
N SER A 24 10.59 10.72 9.64
CA SER A 24 11.53 11.84 9.78
C SER A 24 10.97 12.94 10.70
N ASP A 25 11.82 13.85 11.16
CA ASP A 25 11.44 15.05 11.92
C ASP A 25 10.64 16.08 11.09
N ARG A 26 10.59 15.90 9.76
CA ARG A 26 9.79 16.72 8.84
C ARG A 26 8.31 16.34 8.82
N ILE A 27 7.93 15.23 9.46
CA ILE A 27 6.55 14.77 9.60
C ILE A 27 6.08 15.01 11.03
N ALA A 28 5.02 15.81 11.19
CA ALA A 28 4.45 16.14 12.50
C ALA A 28 3.57 15.01 13.04
N THR A 29 2.69 14.46 12.20
CA THR A 29 1.86 13.31 12.54
C THR A 29 1.89 12.30 11.40
N LEU A 30 1.81 11.03 11.76
CA LEU A 30 1.67 9.93 10.84
C LEU A 30 0.72 8.91 11.47
N GLU A 31 -0.40 8.70 10.80
CA GLU A 31 -1.37 7.65 11.13
C GLU A 31 -1.46 6.71 9.95
N ALA A 32 -1.64 5.43 10.24
CA ALA A 32 -1.80 4.44 9.21
C ALA A 32 -2.83 3.40 9.62
N GLY A 33 -3.52 2.86 8.62
CA GLY A 33 -4.64 1.98 8.88
C GLY A 33 -5.37 1.55 7.62
N ILE A 34 -6.56 1.03 7.86
CA ILE A 34 -7.44 0.39 6.89
C ILE A 34 -8.72 1.20 6.80
N VAL A 35 -9.24 1.36 5.59
CA VAL A 35 -10.50 2.07 5.28
C VAL A 35 -11.32 1.20 4.32
N CYS A 36 -12.63 1.43 4.27
CA CYS A 36 -13.40 1.01 3.09
C CYS A 36 -13.08 1.97 1.94
N SER A 37 -12.94 1.45 0.71
CA SER A 37 -12.65 2.28 -0.46
C SER A 37 -13.69 3.40 -0.58
N PRO A 38 -13.27 4.68 -0.50
CA PRO A 38 -14.20 5.80 -0.64
C PRO A 38 -14.61 5.98 -2.12
N PRO A 39 -15.77 6.63 -2.38
CA PRO A 39 -16.16 6.97 -3.74
C PRO A 39 -15.19 7.98 -4.36
N THR A 40 -14.96 7.83 -5.67
CA THR A 40 -14.02 8.66 -6.43
C THR A 40 -14.75 9.79 -7.15
N ILE A 41 -14.11 10.94 -7.24
CA ILE A 41 -14.61 12.13 -7.94
C ILE A 41 -13.77 12.50 -9.17
N GLY A 42 -12.67 11.80 -9.39
CA GLY A 42 -11.75 12.08 -10.50
C GLY A 42 -10.56 11.14 -10.52
N MET A 43 -9.68 11.37 -11.47
CA MET A 43 -8.44 10.62 -11.69
C MET A 43 -7.31 11.61 -11.98
N ASP A 44 -6.14 11.34 -11.41
CA ASP A 44 -4.89 12.02 -11.73
C ASP A 44 -3.95 11.07 -12.50
N SER A 45 -3.10 11.63 -13.35
CA SER A 45 -2.14 10.84 -14.13
C SER A 45 -1.03 10.28 -13.24
N ALA A 46 -0.80 8.98 -13.34
CA ALA A 46 0.23 8.27 -12.59
C ALA A 46 0.83 7.17 -13.48
N PRO A 47 1.63 7.52 -14.50
CA PRO A 47 2.10 6.59 -15.53
C PRO A 47 3.00 5.47 -14.99
N ASP A 48 3.55 5.63 -13.77
CA ASP A 48 4.37 4.63 -13.09
C ASP A 48 3.53 3.69 -12.18
N THR A 49 2.20 3.70 -12.32
CA THR A 49 1.29 2.69 -11.75
C THR A 49 0.82 1.73 -12.84
N VAL A 50 0.35 0.54 -12.45
CA VAL A 50 -0.21 -0.43 -13.42
C VAL A 50 -1.45 0.14 -14.12
N ALA A 51 -2.28 0.88 -13.39
CA ALA A 51 -3.48 1.53 -13.92
C ALA A 51 -3.17 2.79 -14.77
N GLY A 52 -1.97 3.36 -14.65
CA GLY A 52 -1.59 4.62 -15.30
C GLY A 52 -2.22 5.88 -14.69
N ALA A 53 -2.97 5.72 -13.59
CA ALA A 53 -3.68 6.79 -12.90
C ALA A 53 -3.85 6.49 -11.40
N THR A 54 -4.18 7.52 -10.63
CA THR A 54 -4.62 7.43 -9.22
C THR A 54 -5.98 8.10 -9.06
N GLU A 55 -6.79 7.56 -8.16
CA GLU A 55 -8.11 8.10 -7.88
C GLU A 55 -8.06 9.35 -6.99
N ILE A 56 -8.97 10.29 -7.24
CA ILE A 56 -9.17 11.48 -6.41
C ILE A 56 -10.45 11.27 -5.61
N PHE A 57 -10.38 11.50 -4.30
CA PHE A 57 -11.51 11.38 -3.38
C PHE A 57 -11.95 12.76 -2.89
N GLU A 58 -13.25 12.94 -2.66
CA GLU A 58 -13.79 14.21 -2.12
C GLU A 58 -13.39 14.39 -0.65
N ASP A 59 -13.57 13.34 0.13
CA ASP A 59 -13.30 13.29 1.55
C ASP A 59 -12.28 12.21 1.89
N ARG A 60 -11.49 12.48 2.95
CA ARG A 60 -10.61 11.49 3.56
C ARG A 60 -11.43 10.60 4.49
N PRO A 61 -11.58 9.28 4.22
CA PRO A 61 -12.26 8.38 5.14
C PRO A 61 -11.46 8.20 6.44
N ASP A 62 -12.17 8.05 7.56
CA ASP A 62 -11.55 7.67 8.81
C ASP A 62 -11.15 6.19 8.79
N PHE A 63 -10.06 5.86 9.51
CA PHE A 63 -9.62 4.48 9.64
C PHE A 63 -10.66 3.66 10.39
N ILE A 64 -11.15 2.59 9.76
CA ILE A 64 -11.97 1.56 10.43
C ILE A 64 -11.09 0.68 11.35
N SER A 65 -9.77 0.71 11.13
CA SER A 65 -8.77 0.09 12.00
C SER A 65 -7.40 0.71 11.77
N ASN A 66 -6.66 0.98 12.85
CA ASN A 66 -5.24 1.35 12.81
C ASN A 66 -4.30 0.13 12.78
N GLY A 67 -4.86 -1.07 12.56
CA GLY A 67 -4.09 -2.31 12.43
C GLY A 67 -3.26 -2.36 11.15
N ARG A 68 -2.24 -3.23 11.17
CA ARG A 68 -1.31 -3.44 10.03
C ARG A 68 -1.58 -4.71 9.21
N ARG A 69 -2.61 -5.48 9.57
CA ARG A 69 -2.98 -6.72 8.89
C ARG A 69 -4.22 -6.46 8.03
N VAL A 70 -4.03 -6.46 6.73
CA VAL A 70 -5.05 -6.07 5.74
C VAL A 70 -5.64 -7.34 5.10
N PRO A 71 -6.96 -7.55 5.14
CA PRO A 71 -7.58 -8.65 4.40
C PRO A 71 -7.47 -8.40 2.89
N ALA A 72 -7.01 -9.39 2.13
CA ALA A 72 -7.07 -9.37 0.67
C ALA A 72 -8.51 -9.59 0.18
N VAL A 73 -9.33 -8.53 0.21
CA VAL A 73 -10.69 -8.51 -0.32
C VAL A 73 -10.93 -7.25 -1.16
N PRO A 74 -11.70 -7.33 -2.26
CA PRO A 74 -12.11 -6.15 -3.00
C PRO A 74 -12.85 -5.13 -2.13
N GLY A 75 -12.66 -3.83 -2.41
CA GLY A 75 -13.32 -2.74 -1.69
C GLY A 75 -12.70 -2.36 -0.33
N ILE A 76 -11.60 -3.02 0.05
CA ILE A 76 -10.73 -2.57 1.14
C ILE A 76 -9.62 -1.69 0.56
N SER A 77 -9.32 -0.60 1.25
CA SER A 77 -8.07 0.12 1.06
C SER A 77 -7.29 0.22 2.37
N PHE A 78 -6.00 0.48 2.27
CA PHE A 78 -5.13 0.74 3.41
C PHE A 78 -4.14 1.84 3.04
N GLY A 79 -3.64 2.57 4.03
CA GLY A 79 -2.89 3.77 3.70
C GLY A 79 -2.37 4.55 4.89
N VAL A 80 -1.88 5.74 4.58
CA VAL A 80 -1.24 6.66 5.50
C VAL A 80 -1.88 8.04 5.39
N VAL A 81 -2.13 8.64 6.54
CA VAL A 81 -2.47 10.06 6.67
C VAL A 81 -1.32 10.73 7.41
N SER A 82 -0.75 11.77 6.82
CA SER A 82 0.42 12.44 7.38
C SER A 82 0.31 13.95 7.30
N THR A 83 0.93 14.63 8.26
CA THR A 83 1.05 16.08 8.26
C THR A 83 2.51 16.47 8.33
N SER A 84 2.86 17.56 7.66
CA SER A 84 4.21 18.10 7.68
C SER A 84 4.45 18.89 8.96
N ALA A 85 5.68 18.82 9.48
CA ALA A 85 6.12 19.59 10.63
C ALA A 85 6.28 21.08 10.30
N THR A 86 6.73 21.40 9.08
CA THR A 86 6.97 22.78 8.65
C THR A 86 6.53 22.99 7.19
N GLY A 87 5.46 23.76 6.97
CA GLY A 87 4.98 24.10 5.63
C GLY A 87 4.55 22.88 4.80
N ALA A 88 3.94 23.06 3.64
CA ALA A 88 3.64 21.93 2.76
C ALA A 88 4.94 21.37 2.13
N ILE A 89 5.02 20.06 1.96
CA ILE A 89 6.04 19.37 1.18
C ILE A 89 5.39 18.95 -0.14
N ASP A 90 5.86 19.54 -1.24
CA ASP A 90 5.28 19.41 -2.57
C ASP A 90 6.38 19.72 -3.62
N PRO A 91 6.74 18.77 -4.50
CA PRO A 91 6.13 17.44 -4.64
C PRO A 91 6.67 16.41 -3.64
N VAL A 92 5.88 15.37 -3.38
CA VAL A 92 6.28 14.15 -2.67
C VAL A 92 6.14 12.97 -3.62
N THR A 93 7.20 12.18 -3.77
CA THR A 93 7.10 10.90 -4.49
C THR A 93 6.60 9.84 -3.53
N PHE A 94 5.38 9.36 -3.74
CA PHE A 94 4.85 8.21 -3.03
C PHE A 94 5.23 6.92 -3.77
N ARG A 95 5.67 5.91 -3.03
CA ARG A 95 6.00 4.58 -3.54
C ARG A 95 5.26 3.53 -2.76
N VAL A 96 4.71 2.55 -3.46
CA VAL A 96 4.17 1.33 -2.87
C VAL A 96 4.94 0.14 -3.42
N ILE A 97 5.51 -0.65 -2.51
CA ILE A 97 6.30 -1.84 -2.82
C ILE A 97 5.56 -3.04 -2.28
N HIS A 98 5.39 -4.06 -3.09
CA HIS A 98 4.54 -5.21 -2.78
C HIS A 98 5.04 -6.50 -3.42
N PRO A 99 4.49 -7.66 -3.00
CA PRO A 99 4.75 -8.92 -3.70
C PRO A 99 4.33 -8.80 -5.17
N PRO A 100 4.96 -9.55 -6.08
CA PRO A 100 4.67 -9.43 -7.51
C PRO A 100 3.20 -9.69 -7.82
N PHE A 101 2.57 -8.77 -8.55
CA PHE A 101 1.18 -8.95 -8.99
C PHE A 101 1.01 -10.20 -9.84
N THR A 102 -0.12 -10.87 -9.59
CA THR A 102 -0.45 -12.13 -10.26
C THR A 102 -0.55 -11.89 -11.77
N GLY A 103 0.32 -12.54 -12.55
CA GLY A 103 0.34 -12.43 -14.01
C GLY A 103 1.07 -11.21 -14.58
N LEU A 104 1.41 -10.21 -13.76
CA LEU A 104 2.10 -8.99 -14.19
C LEU A 104 3.55 -8.90 -13.71
N GLY A 105 3.85 -9.46 -12.53
CA GLY A 105 5.20 -9.45 -11.95
C GLY A 105 5.68 -8.08 -11.44
N VAL A 106 4.86 -7.03 -11.53
CA VAL A 106 5.15 -5.70 -10.97
C VAL A 106 5.21 -5.79 -9.45
N THR A 107 6.24 -5.18 -8.86
CA THR A 107 6.50 -5.20 -7.41
C THR A 107 6.56 -3.80 -6.80
N GLU A 108 6.48 -2.76 -7.62
CA GLU A 108 6.58 -1.37 -7.19
C GLU A 108 5.77 -0.46 -8.11
N GLN A 109 5.10 0.53 -7.53
CA GLN A 109 4.42 1.61 -8.23
C GLN A 109 4.71 2.94 -7.55
N SER A 110 4.69 4.04 -8.31
CA SER A 110 4.92 5.38 -7.78
C SER A 110 4.09 6.47 -8.43
N PHE A 111 3.87 7.57 -7.71
CA PHE A 111 3.23 8.78 -8.23
C PHE A 111 3.58 10.01 -7.38
N GLN A 112 3.29 11.20 -7.90
CA GLN A 112 3.52 12.46 -7.20
C GLN A 112 2.28 12.84 -6.38
N THR A 113 2.51 13.31 -5.15
CA THR A 113 1.48 13.81 -4.23
C THR A 113 2.06 14.95 -3.40
N ARG A 114 1.38 15.34 -2.32
CA ARG A 114 1.81 16.37 -1.37
C ARG A 114 1.51 15.97 0.07
N ILE A 115 2.31 16.47 1.00
CA ILE A 115 2.04 16.40 2.43
C ILE A 115 1.85 17.82 2.95
N GLY A 116 0.63 18.16 3.35
CA GLY A 116 0.30 19.48 3.88
C GLY A 116 0.34 19.56 5.42
N PRO A 117 0.06 20.76 5.97
CA PRO A 117 -0.04 20.95 7.42
C PRO A 117 -1.29 20.27 7.99
N ALA A 118 -1.47 20.34 9.32
CA ALA A 118 -2.62 19.74 10.01
C ALA A 118 -4.01 20.13 9.46
N THR A 119 -4.16 21.32 8.86
CA THR A 119 -5.42 21.77 8.24
C THR A 119 -5.71 21.13 6.89
N THR A 120 -4.70 20.55 6.24
CA THR A 120 -4.82 19.88 4.93
C THR A 120 -3.81 18.73 4.86
N PRO A 121 -4.03 17.64 5.63
CA PRO A 121 -3.11 16.51 5.67
C PRO A 121 -2.94 15.87 4.29
N GLY A 122 -1.76 15.28 4.05
CA GLY A 122 -1.59 14.35 2.93
C GLY A 122 -2.23 13.01 3.29
N ALA A 123 -3.05 12.46 2.39
CA ALA A 123 -3.65 11.14 2.54
C ALA A 123 -3.34 10.31 1.30
N THR A 124 -2.90 9.08 1.50
CA THR A 124 -2.60 8.15 0.41
C THR A 124 -3.03 6.75 0.78
N TYR A 125 -3.83 6.14 -0.08
CA TYR A 125 -4.38 4.80 0.11
C TYR A 125 -4.07 3.92 -1.10
N TYR A 126 -3.92 2.63 -0.87
CA TYR A 126 -3.93 1.60 -1.90
C TYR A 126 -5.21 0.78 -1.74
N GLY A 127 -6.05 0.78 -2.78
CA GLY A 127 -7.28 -0.02 -2.87
C GLY A 127 -7.02 -1.34 -3.57
N PHE A 128 -7.78 -2.38 -3.22
CA PHE A 128 -7.85 -3.60 -4.03
C PHE A 128 -9.02 -3.49 -5.01
N ASP A 129 -8.75 -2.87 -6.15
CA ASP A 129 -9.75 -2.56 -7.18
C ASP A 129 -9.74 -3.64 -8.28
N GLU A 130 -8.59 -4.29 -8.48
CA GLU A 130 -8.39 -5.33 -9.48
C GLU A 130 -7.95 -6.67 -8.87
N PRO A 131 -8.39 -7.82 -9.43
CA PRO A 131 -8.07 -9.15 -8.88
C PRO A 131 -6.57 -9.46 -8.78
N TYR A 132 -5.74 -8.88 -9.66
CA TYR A 132 -4.30 -9.11 -9.66
C TYR A 132 -3.58 -8.46 -8.47
N GLU A 133 -4.25 -7.52 -7.79
CA GLU A 133 -3.73 -6.75 -6.64
C GLU A 133 -3.88 -7.48 -5.31
N LEU A 134 -4.70 -8.55 -5.27
CA LEU A 134 -4.98 -9.37 -4.09
C LEU A 134 -3.80 -10.31 -3.76
N VAL A 135 -2.59 -9.75 -3.64
CA VAL A 135 -1.36 -10.49 -3.35
C VAL A 135 -0.99 -10.41 -1.87
N HIS A 136 -0.87 -11.58 -1.25
CA HIS A 136 -0.50 -11.71 0.16
C HIS A 136 0.99 -11.45 0.39
N GLY A 137 1.30 -10.87 1.53
CA GLY A 137 2.68 -10.64 1.98
C GLY A 137 2.88 -9.22 2.49
N THR A 138 4.15 -8.81 2.51
CA THR A 138 4.54 -7.49 2.99
C THR A 138 4.34 -6.44 1.92
N TRP A 139 3.60 -5.39 2.28
CA TRP A 139 3.44 -4.19 1.49
C TRP A 139 4.10 -3.02 2.23
N VAL A 140 4.86 -2.20 1.52
CA VAL A 140 5.57 -1.05 2.08
C VAL A 140 5.13 0.20 1.36
N MET A 141 4.77 1.23 2.12
CA MET A 141 4.42 2.55 1.64
C MET A 141 5.49 3.54 2.09
N GLU A 142 6.01 4.30 1.14
CA GLU A 142 7.03 5.30 1.39
C GLU A 142 6.65 6.63 0.77
N ALA A 143 7.03 7.71 1.46
CA ALA A 143 6.99 9.06 0.91
C ALA A 143 8.40 9.65 0.89
N TRP A 144 8.78 10.24 -0.23
CA TRP A 144 10.11 10.80 -0.49
C TRP A 144 10.02 12.26 -0.93
N ASP A 145 10.94 13.09 -0.44
CA ASP A 145 11.23 14.43 -0.97
C ASP A 145 12.62 14.38 -1.63
N GLY A 146 12.65 14.22 -2.96
CA GLY A 146 13.87 13.86 -3.67
C GLY A 146 14.44 12.54 -3.16
N ASP A 147 15.66 12.58 -2.59
CA ASP A 147 16.35 11.42 -2.02
C ASP A 147 16.11 11.27 -0.50
N ASP A 148 15.37 12.20 0.12
CA ASP A 148 15.09 12.18 1.55
C ASP A 148 13.82 11.38 1.84
N LEU A 149 13.96 10.24 2.52
CA LEU A 149 12.82 9.46 3.02
C LEU A 149 12.10 10.28 4.10
N LEU A 150 10.82 10.55 3.89
CA LEU A 150 9.98 11.26 4.86
C LEU A 150 9.34 10.29 5.86
N TYR A 151 8.78 9.19 5.35
CA TYR A 151 8.29 8.08 6.15
C TYR A 151 8.33 6.75 5.38
N ARG A 152 8.38 5.65 6.12
CA ARG A 152 8.16 4.27 5.67
C ARG A 152 7.16 3.60 6.59
N VAL A 153 6.22 2.88 6.00
CA VAL A 153 5.14 2.22 6.69
C VAL A 153 4.93 0.83 6.11
N GLN A 154 4.91 -0.19 6.96
CA GLN A 154 4.65 -1.56 6.56
C GLN A 154 3.22 -2.02 6.89
N PHE A 155 2.62 -2.73 5.93
CA PHE A 155 1.41 -3.54 6.09
C PHE A 155 1.70 -5.01 5.75
N THR A 156 0.88 -5.91 6.26
CA THR A 156 0.86 -7.32 5.86
C THR A 156 -0.52 -7.64 5.31
N VAL A 157 -0.58 -7.91 4.01
CA VAL A 157 -1.79 -8.39 3.35
C VAL A 157 -1.91 -9.88 3.61
N VAL A 158 -3.05 -10.30 4.16
CA VAL A 158 -3.30 -11.66 4.64
C VAL A 158 -4.58 -12.23 4.02
N PRO A 159 -4.74 -13.56 3.99
CA PRO A 159 -6.01 -14.18 3.63
C PRO A 159 -7.16 -13.63 4.50
N PRO A 160 -8.36 -13.43 3.95
CA PRO A 160 -9.50 -12.85 4.69
C PRO A 160 -9.81 -13.59 6.00
N ALA A 161 -9.71 -14.92 5.99
CA ALA A 161 -9.93 -15.77 7.18
C ALA A 161 -8.98 -15.50 8.35
N ALA A 162 -7.86 -14.79 8.12
CA ALA A 162 -6.90 -14.45 9.16
C ALA A 162 -7.28 -13.19 9.96
N VAL A 163 -8.21 -12.38 9.43
CA VAL A 163 -8.78 -11.16 10.05
C VAL A 163 -10.27 -11.02 9.64
N PRO A 164 -11.13 -12.00 9.99
CA PRO A 164 -12.48 -12.12 9.43
C PRO A 164 -13.38 -10.92 9.76
N ASP A 165 -13.26 -10.35 10.96
CA ASP A 165 -14.04 -9.18 11.37
C ASP A 165 -13.79 -8.00 10.41
N LEU A 166 -12.52 -7.74 10.06
CA LEU A 166 -12.16 -6.68 9.11
C LEU A 166 -12.61 -6.99 7.68
N ALA A 167 -12.56 -8.26 7.27
CA ALA A 167 -12.97 -8.66 5.93
C ALA A 167 -14.46 -8.39 5.69
N GLY A 168 -15.32 -8.52 6.71
CA GLY A 168 -16.77 -8.30 6.59
C GLY A 168 -17.22 -6.83 6.57
N LEU A 169 -16.39 -5.88 7.01
CA LEU A 169 -16.83 -4.50 7.27
C LEU A 169 -17.17 -3.67 6.03
N CYS A 170 -16.57 -3.99 4.88
CA CYS A 170 -16.72 -3.19 3.66
C CYS A 170 -17.62 -3.85 2.61
N GLY A 171 -18.62 -4.64 3.04
CA GLY A 171 -19.62 -5.23 2.14
C GLY A 171 -19.17 -6.53 1.45
N PHE A 172 -18.09 -7.17 1.91
CA PHE A 172 -17.61 -8.44 1.34
C PHE A 172 -18.63 -9.58 1.47
N GLU A 173 -19.43 -9.60 2.54
CA GLU A 173 -20.47 -10.62 2.73
C GLU A 173 -21.56 -10.55 1.66
N ASP A 174 -21.90 -9.34 1.19
CA ASP A 174 -22.87 -9.15 0.10
C ASP A 174 -22.32 -9.70 -1.22
N LEU A 175 -21.01 -9.58 -1.48
CA LEU A 175 -20.35 -10.15 -2.66
C LEU A 175 -20.29 -11.68 -2.62
N LEU A 176 -20.08 -12.28 -1.44
CA LEU A 176 -20.14 -13.73 -1.26
C LEU A 176 -21.55 -14.28 -1.45
N SER A 177 -22.58 -13.58 -0.94
CA SER A 177 -23.98 -13.98 -1.12
C SER A 177 -24.40 -13.96 -2.60
N LEU A 178 -23.88 -13.03 -3.40
CA LEU A 178 -24.12 -12.97 -4.84
C LEU A 178 -23.39 -14.08 -5.61
N ALA A 179 -22.20 -14.48 -5.18
CA ALA A 179 -21.43 -15.55 -5.80
C ALA A 179 -21.97 -16.96 -5.47
N THR A 180 -22.65 -17.14 -4.34
CA THR A 180 -23.21 -18.43 -3.93
C THR A 180 -24.66 -18.66 -4.37
N GLY A 181 -25.31 -17.67 -4.99
CA GLY A 181 -26.62 -17.80 -5.62
C GLY A 181 -27.75 -18.23 -4.68
N ASN A 182 -28.56 -17.26 -4.27
CA ASN A 182 -29.94 -17.51 -3.88
C ASN A 182 -30.88 -16.92 -4.93
#